data_AF-A0A0Q6RWD4-F1
#
_entry.id   AF-A0A0Q6RWD4-F1
#
_cell.length_a   1.000
_cell.length_b   1.000
_cell.length_c   1.000
_cell.angle_alpha   90.00
_cell.angle_beta   90.00
_cell.angle_gamma   90.00
#
_symmetry.space_group_name_H-M   'P 1'
#
loop_
_entity.id
_entity.type
_entity.pdbx_description
1 polymer ?
#
loop_
_entity_poly.entity_id
_entity_poly.type
_entity_poly.pdbx_seq_one_letter_code
_entity_poly.pdbx_strand_id
1 'polypeptide(L)'
;MRAVLFDNGMTVIEAGHAPISAQRLVITFSSFGENDPLLPGFGQQFLEKSGCSVIAVKKRADNWYRDLSLQDFADVVTQFCGRAR
;
A
#
# COMPACT_ATOMS: atom_id res chain seq x y z
N MET A 1 -2.44 -13.81 0.17
CA MET A 1 -2.55 -13.31 -1.22
C MET A 1 -2.51 -11.80 -1.15
N ARG A 2 -1.67 -11.13 -1.97
CA ARG A 2 -1.61 -9.66 -2.05
C ARG A 2 -2.78 -9.16 -2.86
N ALA A 3 -3.40 -8.05 -2.46
CA ALA A 3 -4.57 -7.50 -3.15
C ALA A 3 -4.27 -6.08 -3.64
N VAL A 4 -4.38 -5.86 -4.95
CA VAL A 4 -4.34 -4.51 -5.51
C VAL A 4 -5.66 -3.83 -5.15
N LEU A 5 -5.57 -2.71 -4.44
CA LEU A 5 -6.73 -1.92 -4.02
C LEU A 5 -7.02 -0.77 -4.98
N PHE A 6 -5.98 -0.26 -5.64
CA PHE A 6 -6.08 0.84 -6.60
C PHE A 6 -4.95 0.77 -7.61
N ASP A 7 -5.27 1.11 -8.85
CA ASP A 7 -4.29 1.27 -9.93
C ASP A 7 -4.82 2.28 -10.96
N ASN A 8 -4.09 3.38 -11.17
CA ASN A 8 -4.40 4.38 -12.19
C ASN A 8 -3.40 4.40 -13.36
N GLY A 9 -2.67 3.30 -13.56
CA GLY A 9 -1.62 3.20 -14.57
C GLY A 9 -0.28 3.82 -14.16
N MET A 10 -0.21 4.51 -13.02
CA MET A 10 1.02 5.14 -12.53
C MET A 10 1.30 4.81 -11.06
N THR A 11 0.30 5.02 -10.21
CA THR A 11 0.31 4.71 -8.79
C THR A 11 -0.46 3.41 -8.57
N VAL A 12 0.11 2.52 -7.77
CA VAL A 12 -0.52 1.27 -7.36
C VAL A 12 -0.59 1.26 -5.85
N ILE A 13 -1.78 1.05 -5.29
CA ILE A 13 -1.95 0.81 -3.86
C ILE A 13 -2.21 -0.68 -3.68
N GLU A 14 -1.35 -1.34 -2.92
CA GLU A 14 -1.45 -2.77 -2.64
C GLU A 14 -1.62 -3.00 -1.14
N ALA A 15 -2.57 -3.86 -0.77
CA ALA A 15 -2.63 -4.45 0.54
C ALA A 15 -1.71 -5.67 0.62
N GLY A 16 -0.85 -5.64 1.62
CA GLY A 16 -0.08 -6.77 2.10
C GLY A 16 -0.95 -7.85 2.74
N HIS A 17 -0.30 -8.83 3.36
CA HIS A 17 -1.04 -9.81 4.16
C HIS A 17 -1.55 -9.14 5.44
N ALA A 18 -2.86 -9.16 5.64
CA ALA A 18 -3.50 -8.65 6.85
C ALA A 18 -3.77 -9.81 7.82
N PRO A 19 -3.04 -9.93 8.94
CA PRO A 19 -3.42 -10.87 9.98
C PRO A 19 -4.77 -10.47 10.58
N ILE A 20 -5.63 -11.46 10.87
CA ILE A 20 -6.98 -11.27 11.43
C ILE A 20 -6.94 -10.45 12.75
N SER A 21 -5.82 -10.47 13.48
CA SER A 21 -5.61 -9.78 14.76
C SER A 21 -4.80 -8.49 14.66
N ALA A 22 -4.50 -7.98 13.47
CA ALA A 22 -3.66 -6.80 13.31
C ALA A 22 -4.33 -5.55 13.92
N GLN A 23 -3.75 -5.02 15.00
CA GLN A 23 -4.24 -3.79 15.65
C GLN A 23 -3.71 -2.51 15.00
N ARG A 24 -2.77 -2.62 14.05
CA ARG A 24 -2.10 -1.47 13.43
C ARG A 24 -2.05 -1.65 11.92
N LEU A 25 -2.46 -0.60 11.22
CA LEU A 25 -2.24 -0.40 9.80
C LEU A 25 -1.04 0.52 9.62
N VAL A 26 -0.05 0.08 8.85
CA VAL A 26 1.11 0.88 8.44
C VAL A 26 1.00 1.16 6.94
N ILE A 27 1.21 2.41 6.55
CA ILE A 27 1.20 2.83 5.16
C ILE A 27 2.64 3.13 4.75
N THR A 28 3.13 2.45 3.72
CA THR A 28 4.50 2.61 3.23
C THR A 28 4.48 3.16 1.80
N PHE A 29 5.56 3.82 1.40
CA PHE A 29 5.74 4.40 0.08
C PHE A 29 6.98 3.79 -0.57
N SER A 30 6.97 3.65 -1.91
CA SER A 30 8.16 3.24 -2.66
C SER A 30 9.41 4.03 -2.26
N SER A 31 10.53 3.33 -2.13
CA SER A 31 11.85 3.94 -1.90
C SER A 31 12.24 4.86 -3.05
N PHE A 32 13.25 5.70 -2.80
CA PHE A 32 13.75 6.55 -3.87
C PHE A 32 14.38 5.75 -5.01
N GLY A 33 13.95 5.99 -6.25
CA GLY A 33 14.40 5.27 -7.44
C GLY A 33 13.77 3.88 -7.66
N GLU A 34 12.94 3.38 -6.73
CA GLU A 34 12.24 2.10 -6.87
C GLU A 34 10.87 2.28 -7.52
N ASN A 35 10.84 2.16 -8.86
CA ASN A 35 9.68 2.40 -9.70
C ASN A 35 9.03 1.13 -10.25
N ASP A 36 9.34 -0.04 -9.69
CA ASP A 36 8.69 -1.29 -10.09
C ASP A 36 7.58 -1.64 -9.10
N PRO A 37 6.29 -1.48 -9.47
CA PRO A 37 5.18 -1.82 -8.59
C PRO A 37 5.02 -3.33 -8.38
N LEU A 38 5.76 -4.19 -9.10
CA LEU A 38 5.75 -5.63 -8.86
C LEU A 38 6.60 -6.00 -7.63
N LEU A 39 7.52 -5.12 -7.22
CA LEU A 39 8.32 -5.32 -6.01
C LEU A 39 7.49 -5.05 -4.74
N PRO A 40 7.86 -5.67 -3.59
CA PRO A 40 7.28 -5.32 -2.31
C PRO A 40 7.47 -3.83 -1.99
N GLY A 41 6.52 -3.23 -1.27
CA GLY A 41 6.67 -1.87 -0.76
C GLY A 41 7.80 -1.77 0.27
N PHE A 42 8.27 -0.55 0.51
CA PHE A 42 9.35 -0.28 1.45
C PHE A 42 9.05 -0.87 2.84
N GLY A 43 9.95 -1.73 3.34
CA GLY A 43 9.81 -2.37 4.65
C GLY A 43 8.61 -3.31 4.81
N GLN A 44 7.81 -3.57 3.75
CA GLN A 44 6.54 -4.29 3.85
C GLN A 44 6.71 -5.65 4.50
N GLN A 45 7.64 -6.47 4.00
CA GLN A 45 7.85 -7.83 4.53
C GLN A 45 8.30 -7.84 5.99
N PHE A 46 9.06 -6.83 6.42
CA PHE A 46 9.50 -6.69 7.80
C PHE A 46 8.32 -6.33 8.73
N LEU A 47 7.49 -5.38 8.30
CA LEU A 47 6.31 -4.94 9.04
C LEU A 47 5.25 -6.05 9.15
N GLU A 48 4.99 -6.76 8.05
CA GLU A 48 4.08 -7.92 8.04
C GLU A 48 4.55 -9.01 9.03
N LYS A 49 5.86 -9.33 9.05
CA LYS A 49 6.45 -10.27 10.03
C LYS A 49 6.31 -9.80 11.48
N SER A 50 6.24 -8.48 11.71
CA SER A 50 6.00 -7.89 13.03
C SER A 50 4.52 -7.88 13.47
N GLY A 51 3.62 -8.41 12.63
CA GLY A 51 2.17 -8.48 12.90
C GLY A 51 1.40 -7.22 12.50
N CYS A 52 1.97 -6.34 11.68
CA CYS A 52 1.26 -5.18 11.14
C CYS A 52 0.47 -5.55 9.87
N SER A 53 -0.69 -4.93 9.69
CA SER A 53 -1.29 -4.81 8.36
C SER A 53 -0.58 -3.71 7.59
N VAL A 54 -0.29 -3.93 6.31
CA VAL A 54 0.46 -2.97 5.49
C VAL A 54 -0.32 -2.60 4.23
N ILE A 55 -0.41 -1.31 3.94
CA ILE A 55 -0.77 -0.77 2.62
C ILE A 55 0.50 -0.15 2.02
N ALA A 56 0.91 -0.64 0.85
CA ALA A 56 2.05 -0.12 0.12
C ALA A 56 1.58 0.76 -1.05
N VAL A 57 1.99 2.02 -1.07
CA VAL A 57 1.80 2.97 -2.16
C VAL A 57 3.03 2.94 -3.05
N LYS A 58 2.86 2.41 -4.26
CA LYS A 58 3.91 2.13 -5.23
C LYS A 58 3.74 2.97 -6.49
N LYS A 59 4.80 3.14 -7.28
CA LYS A 59 4.78 3.93 -8.52
C LYS A 59 5.51 3.24 -9.67
N ARG A 60 5.18 3.62 -10.90
CA ARG A 60 5.80 3.14 -12.16
C ARG A 60 6.86 4.07 -12.75
N ALA A 61 7.00 5.29 -12.22
CA ALA A 61 7.97 6.26 -12.71
C ALA A 61 8.37 7.25 -11.61
N ASP A 62 9.52 7.91 -11.78
CA ASP A 62 9.99 9.00 -10.93
C ASP A 62 9.20 10.29 -11.16
N ASN A 63 7.94 10.27 -10.74
CA ASN A 63 7.13 11.47 -10.63
C ASN A 63 6.61 11.61 -9.20
N TRP A 64 7.47 12.15 -8.34
CA TRP A 64 7.24 12.34 -6.90
C TRP A 64 6.18 13.39 -6.59
N TYR A 65 5.85 14.22 -7.58
CA TYR A 65 4.94 15.35 -7.43
C TYR A 65 3.56 15.08 -8.01
N ARG A 66 3.29 13.85 -8.48
CA ARG A 66 1.97 13.51 -8.98
C ARG A 66 1.00 13.31 -7.83
N ASP A 67 -0.19 13.86 -8.01
CA ASP A 67 -1.26 13.79 -7.05
C ASP A 67 -1.84 12.36 -6.98
N LEU A 68 -1.79 11.79 -5.79
CA LEU A 68 -2.80 10.82 -5.41
C LEU A 68 -3.96 11.65 -4.85
N SER A 69 -5.14 11.53 -5.44
CA SER A 69 -6.27 12.29 -4.94
C SER A 69 -6.56 11.85 -3.50
N LEU A 70 -6.82 12.83 -2.62
CA LEU A 70 -7.14 12.57 -1.22
C LEU A 70 -8.36 11.64 -1.11
N GLN A 71 -9.32 11.80 -2.01
CA GLN A 71 -10.53 11.00 -2.07
C GLN A 71 -10.22 9.54 -2.44
N ASP A 72 -9.45 9.31 -3.50
CA ASP A 72 -9.07 7.94 -3.91
C ASP A 72 -8.33 7.22 -2.80
N PHE A 73 -7.40 7.92 -2.13
CA PHE A 73 -6.68 7.35 -1.00
C PHE A 73 -7.61 7.02 0.18
N ALA A 74 -8.50 7.94 0.54
CA ALA A 74 -9.45 7.74 1.64
C ALA A 74 -10.39 6.56 1.38
N ASP A 75 -10.91 6.42 0.15
CA ASP A 75 -11.81 5.34 -0.24
C ASP A 75 -11.11 3.98 -0.16
N VAL A 76 -9.87 3.90 -0.66
CA VAL A 76 -9.04 2.69 -0.61
C VAL A 76 -8.75 2.26 0.82
N VAL A 77 -8.29 3.19 1.67
CA VAL A 77 -7.95 2.89 3.07
C VAL A 77 -9.20 2.51 3.87
N THR A 78 -10.32 3.21 3.66
CA THR A 78 -11.57 2.93 4.36
C THR A 78 -12.11 1.54 4.00
N GLN A 79 -12.10 1.20 2.71
CA GLN A 79 -12.53 -0.12 2.24
C GLN A 79 -11.66 -1.25 2.83
N PHE A 80 -10.34 -1.03 2.90
CA PHE A 80 -9.43 -2.01 3.49
C PHE A 80 -9.68 -2.19 4.99
N CYS A 81 -9.81 -1.09 5.75
CA CYS A 81 -10.10 -1.13 7.18
C CYS A 81 -11.46 -1.75 7.49
N GLY A 82 -12.47 -1.54 6.63
CA GLY A 82 -13.78 -2.17 6.77
C GLY A 82 -13.78 -3.69 6.54
N ARG A 83 -12.85 -4.21 5.73
CA ARG A 83 -12.67 -5.65 5.48
C ARG A 83 -11.84 -6.37 6.55
N ALA A 84 -11.09 -5.62 7.35
CA ALA A 84 -10.25 -6.16 8.43
C ALA A 84 -10.99 -6.32 9.77
N ARG A 85 -12.30 -6.00 9.81
CA ARG A 85 -13.21 -6.25 10.95
C ARG A 85 -13.91 -7.58 10.79
#